data_AF-A0A7J2JZL1-F1
#
_entry.id   AF-A0A7J2JZL1-F1
#
_cell.length_a   1.000
_cell.length_b   1.000
_cell.length_c   1.000
_cell.angle_alpha   90.00
_cell.angle_beta   90.00
_cell.angle_gamma   90.00
#
_symmetry.space_group_name_H-M   'P 1'
#
loop_
_entity.id
_entity.type
_entity.pdbx_description
1 polymer ?
#
loop_
_entity_poly.entity_id
_entity_poly.type
_entity_poly.pdbx_seq_one_letter_code
_entity_poly.pdbx_strand_id
1 'polypeptide(L)'
;MDWRAFLIASVAFALYVLCPRMTAMIVQESKITGIDVHAIIIVGTIISIPLFIMLAHVILRLGIEWAIFIAAAADVAAAALLGTLDLKTGVELLVITAFVYAGIKLAPLISGLLLKWLGRTGT
;
A
#
# COMPACT_ATOMS: atom_id res chain seq x y z
N MET A 1 -20.67 -18.99 7.32
CA MET A 1 -19.87 -18.08 6.47
C MET A 1 -20.84 -17.13 5.81
N ASP A 2 -20.90 -15.87 6.27
CA ASP A 2 -21.82 -14.89 5.70
C ASP A 2 -21.33 -14.46 4.31
N TRP A 3 -21.87 -15.10 3.28
CA TRP A 3 -21.47 -14.90 1.87
C TRP A 3 -21.51 -13.43 1.44
N ARG A 4 -22.50 -12.68 1.94
CA ARG A 4 -22.63 -11.23 1.70
C ARG A 4 -21.48 -10.43 2.30
N ALA A 5 -21.10 -10.71 3.54
CA ALA A 5 -20.01 -10.01 4.22
C ALA A 5 -18.67 -10.31 3.53
N PHE A 6 -18.46 -11.56 3.10
CA PHE A 6 -17.27 -11.95 2.36
C PHE A 6 -17.14 -11.23 1.00
N LEU A 7 -18.23 -11.13 0.25
CA LEU A 7 -18.23 -10.40 -1.03
C LEU A 7 -17.95 -8.90 -0.84
N ILE A 8 -18.59 -8.26 0.15
CA ILE A 8 -18.37 -6.84 0.44
C ILE A 8 -16.92 -6.60 0.85
N ALA A 9 -16.36 -7.44 1.72
CA ALA A 9 -14.97 -7.34 2.14
C ALA A 9 -13.99 -7.54 0.97
N SER A 10 -14.27 -8.49 0.08
CA SER A 10 -13.44 -8.76 -1.10
C SER A 10 -13.45 -7.58 -2.08
N VAL A 11 -14.62 -6.97 -2.32
CA VAL A 11 -14.74 -5.78 -3.16
C VAL A 11 -14.04 -4.58 -2.52
N ALA A 12 -14.21 -4.37 -1.21
CA ALA A 12 -13.51 -3.32 -0.49
C ALA A 12 -11.99 -3.47 -0.58
N PHE A 13 -11.48 -4.70 -0.41
CA PHE A 13 -10.06 -4.98 -0.58
C PHE A 13 -9.55 -4.66 -1.99
N ALA A 14 -10.30 -5.05 -3.03
CA ALA A 14 -9.95 -4.69 -4.41
C ALA A 14 -9.87 -3.17 -4.62
N LEU A 15 -10.76 -2.40 -3.99
CA LEU A 15 -10.72 -0.94 -4.01
C LEU A 15 -9.56 -0.34 -3.20
N TYR A 16 -9.10 -0.99 -2.13
CA TYR A 16 -7.90 -0.55 -1.40
C TYR A 16 -6.60 -0.77 -2.18
N VAL A 17 -6.54 -1.78 -3.05
CA VAL A 17 -5.38 -2.01 -3.93
C VAL A 17 -5.22 -0.88 -4.96
N LEU A 18 -6.33 -0.24 -5.36
CA LEU A 18 -6.34 0.97 -6.21
C LEU A 18 -5.79 2.17 -5.44
N CYS A 19 -4.46 2.28 -5.39
CA CYS A 19 -3.77 3.45 -4.87
C CYS A 19 -3.07 4.20 -6.01
N PRO A 20 -3.27 5.54 -6.14
CA PRO A 20 -2.72 6.32 -7.24
C PRO A 20 -1.19 6.22 -7.32
N ARG A 21 -0.52 5.96 -6.19
CA ARG A 21 0.93 5.74 -6.10
C ARG A 21 1.42 4.53 -6.89
N MET A 22 0.81 3.35 -6.70
CA MET A 22 1.28 2.14 -7.41
C MET A 22 1.01 2.24 -8.91
N THR A 23 -0.15 2.78 -9.30
CA THR A 23 -0.48 2.99 -10.71
C THR A 23 0.49 3.95 -11.40
N ALA A 24 0.86 5.06 -10.75
CA ALA A 24 1.82 6.02 -11.30
C ALA A 24 3.20 5.38 -11.55
N MET A 25 3.68 4.57 -10.60
CA MET A 25 4.95 3.87 -10.72
C MET A 25 4.92 2.86 -11.86
N ILE A 26 3.89 2.01 -11.95
CA ILE A 26 3.77 1.02 -13.04
C ILE A 26 3.69 1.69 -14.42
N VAL A 27 3.01 2.83 -14.53
CA VAL A 27 2.97 3.60 -15.77
C VAL A 27 4.34 4.17 -16.13
N GLN A 28 5.12 4.65 -15.16
CA GLN A 28 6.51 5.05 -15.41
C GLN A 28 7.36 3.86 -15.84
N GLU A 29 7.25 2.72 -15.16
CA GLU A 29 7.97 1.50 -15.49
C GLU A 29 7.67 1.01 -16.90
N SER A 30 6.40 1.02 -17.32
CA SER A 30 6.02 0.64 -18.68
C SER A 30 6.68 1.52 -19.75
N LYS A 31 6.91 2.80 -19.46
CA LYS A 31 7.57 3.73 -20.39
C LYS A 31 9.07 3.48 -20.48
N ILE A 32 9.69 3.07 -19.38
CA ILE A 32 11.13 2.81 -19.31
C ILE A 32 11.45 1.44 -19.92
N THR A 33 10.64 0.43 -19.62
CA THR A 33 10.85 -0.97 -20.05
C THR A 33 10.23 -1.28 -21.42
N GLY A 34 9.30 -0.44 -21.91
CA GLY A 34 8.57 -0.67 -23.16
C GLY A 34 7.55 -1.82 -23.10
N ILE A 35 7.29 -2.37 -21.91
CA ILE A 35 6.37 -3.48 -21.69
C ILE A 35 4.95 -2.92 -21.51
N ASP A 36 3.95 -3.63 -22.03
CA ASP A 36 2.55 -3.24 -21.87
C ASP A 36 2.13 -3.15 -20.38
N VAL A 37 1.50 -2.04 -20.02
CA VAL A 37 1.05 -1.73 -18.65
C VAL A 37 0.11 -2.80 -18.11
N HIS A 38 -0.81 -3.31 -18.93
CA HIS A 38 -1.81 -4.27 -18.48
C HIS A 38 -1.16 -5.61 -18.12
N ALA A 39 -0.15 -6.04 -18.89
CA ALA A 39 0.61 -7.25 -18.57
C ALA A 39 1.33 -7.14 -17.22
N ILE A 40 1.99 -6.00 -16.96
CA ILE A 40 2.66 -5.74 -15.67
C ILE A 40 1.66 -5.76 -14.51
N ILE A 41 0.50 -5.12 -14.68
CA ILE A 41 -0.55 -5.11 -13.65
C ILE A 41 -1.04 -6.53 -13.39
N ILE A 42 -1.44 -7.29 -14.41
CA ILE A 42 -2.03 -8.63 -14.22
C ILE A 42 -1.03 -9.56 -13.52
N VAL A 43 0.19 -9.67 -14.04
CA VAL A 43 1.22 -10.56 -13.48
C VAL A 43 1.66 -10.07 -12.10
N GLY A 44 1.88 -8.76 -11.95
CA GLY A 44 2.25 -8.14 -10.67
C GLY A 44 1.18 -8.35 -9.59
N THR A 45 -0.11 -8.30 -9.95
CA THR A 45 -1.19 -8.54 -8.99
C THR A 45 -1.19 -9.98 -8.51
N ILE A 46 -0.98 -10.96 -9.40
CA ILE A 46 -0.88 -12.39 -9.03
C ILE A 46 0.27 -12.61 -8.04
N ILE A 47 1.43 -11.98 -8.28
CA ILE A 47 2.59 -12.05 -7.38
C ILE A 47 2.32 -11.29 -6.06
N SER A 48 1.53 -10.22 -6.09
CA SER A 48 1.22 -9.42 -4.89
C SER A 48 0.32 -10.15 -3.89
N ILE A 49 -0.52 -11.09 -4.32
CA ILE A 49 -1.42 -11.84 -3.43
C ILE A 49 -0.67 -12.52 -2.28
N PRO A 50 0.37 -13.36 -2.52
CA PRO A 50 1.13 -13.97 -1.41
C PRO A 50 1.87 -12.93 -0.56
N LEU A 51 2.32 -11.82 -1.13
CA LEU A 51 2.96 -10.72 -0.38
C LEU A 51 1.98 -10.03 0.57
N PHE A 52 0.74 -9.80 0.15
CA PHE A 52 -0.31 -9.25 1.02
C PHE A 52 -0.65 -10.21 2.17
N ILE A 53 -0.73 -11.52 1.89
CA ILE A 53 -0.96 -12.53 2.93
C ILE A 53 0.19 -12.52 3.95
N MET A 54 1.44 -12.45 3.47
CA MET A 54 2.62 -12.34 4.32
C MET A 54 2.55 -11.08 5.20
N LEU A 55 2.24 -9.93 4.63
CA LEU A 55 2.19 -8.67 5.37
C LEU A 55 1.04 -8.66 6.38
N ALA A 56 -0.11 -9.23 6.04
CA ALA A 56 -1.22 -9.41 6.97
C ALA A 56 -0.81 -10.28 8.18
N HIS A 57 -0.09 -11.38 7.94
CA HIS A 57 0.47 -12.19 9.02
C HIS A 57 1.47 -11.44 9.89
N VAL A 58 2.32 -10.59 9.30
CA VAL A 58 3.25 -9.73 10.05
C VAL A 58 2.47 -8.76 10.93
N ILE A 59 1.45 -8.07 10.39
CA ILE A 59 0.63 -7.14 11.17
C ILE A 59 -0.02 -7.86 12.35
N LEU A 60 -0.59 -9.05 12.13
CA LEU A 60 -1.29 -9.81 13.15
C LEU A 60 -0.37 -10.37 14.24
N ARG A 61 0.89 -10.71 13.93
CA ARG A 61 1.83 -11.32 14.89
C ARG A 61 2.84 -10.37 15.52
N LEU A 62 3.33 -9.41 14.74
CA LEU A 62 4.45 -8.52 15.10
C LEU A 62 3.98 -7.07 15.27
N GLY A 63 2.78 -6.73 14.81
CA GLY A 63 2.23 -5.39 14.91
C GLY A 63 2.56 -4.50 13.71
N ILE A 64 2.02 -3.29 13.76
CA ILE A 64 2.01 -2.35 12.63
C ILE A 64 3.43 -1.83 12.32
N GLU A 65 4.28 -1.65 13.35
CA GLU A 65 5.63 -1.11 13.18
C GLU A 65 6.52 -2.00 12.31
N TRP A 66 6.47 -3.33 12.52
CA TRP A 66 7.20 -4.29 11.71
C TRP A 66 6.67 -4.40 10.28
N ALA A 67 5.36 -4.26 10.11
CA ALA A 67 4.76 -4.24 8.78
C ALA A 67 5.24 -3.03 7.96
N ILE A 68 5.37 -1.86 8.59
CA ILE A 68 5.92 -0.66 7.95
C ILE A 68 7.38 -0.88 7.55
N PHE A 69 8.19 -1.48 8.44
CA PHE A 69 9.60 -1.75 8.15
C PHE A 69 9.77 -2.72 6.96
N ILE A 70 8.99 -3.81 6.94
CA ILE A 70 9.01 -4.79 5.84
C ILE A 70 8.49 -4.17 4.54
N ALA A 71 7.45 -3.35 4.59
CA ALA A 71 6.94 -2.64 3.42
C ALA A 71 8.00 -1.68 2.83
N ALA A 72 8.69 -0.92 3.70
CA ALA A 72 9.77 -0.05 3.27
C ALA A 72 10.95 -0.85 2.67
N ALA A 73 11.31 -1.99 3.25
CA ALA A 73 12.33 -2.88 2.69
C ALA A 73 11.92 -3.45 1.33
N ALA A 74 10.64 -3.81 1.15
CA ALA A 74 10.10 -4.28 -0.11
C ALA A 74 10.10 -3.18 -1.18
N ASP A 75 9.80 -1.94 -0.83
CA ASP A 75 9.90 -0.78 -1.74
C ASP A 75 11.36 -0.56 -2.20
N VAL A 76 12.34 -0.67 -1.29
CA VAL A 76 13.78 -0.58 -1.64
C VAL A 76 14.21 -1.74 -2.53
N ALA A 77 13.75 -2.96 -2.23
CA ALA A 77 14.04 -4.13 -3.06
C ALA A 77 13.44 -4.00 -4.46
N ALA A 78 12.21 -3.50 -4.57
CA ALA A 78 11.56 -3.19 -5.85
C ALA A 78 12.36 -2.13 -6.62
N ALA A 79 12.78 -1.05 -5.96
CA ALA A 79 13.62 -0.02 -6.57
C ALA A 79 14.98 -0.57 -7.05
N ALA A 80 15.60 -1.47 -6.28
CA ALA A 80 16.84 -2.13 -6.67
C ALA A 80 16.67 -3.04 -7.91
N LEU A 81 15.57 -3.80 -7.97
CA LEU A 81 15.22 -4.65 -9.12
C LEU A 81 14.95 -3.84 -10.39
N LEU A 82 14.45 -2.62 -10.24
CA LEU A 82 14.19 -1.70 -11.35
C LEU A 82 15.47 -1.06 -11.92
N GLY A 83 16.63 -1.29 -11.28
CA GLY A 83 17.98 -1.05 -11.85
C GLY A 83 18.31 0.39 -12.25
N THR A 84 17.40 1.34 -12.03
CA THR A 84 17.41 2.69 -12.60
C THR A 84 17.33 3.71 -11.48
N LEU A 85 18.30 3.70 -10.55
CA LEU A 85 18.43 4.76 -9.56
C LEU A 85 18.77 6.09 -10.25
N ASP A 86 17.77 6.71 -10.84
CA ASP A 86 17.68 8.15 -10.95
C ASP A 86 17.48 8.65 -9.52
N LEU A 87 18.36 9.55 -9.07
CA LEU A 87 18.35 10.09 -7.70
C LEU A 87 16.97 10.66 -7.33
N LYS A 88 16.21 11.11 -8.33
CA LYS A 88 14.84 11.61 -8.22
C LYS A 88 13.84 10.57 -7.70
N THR A 89 13.88 9.34 -8.22
CA THR A 89 12.94 8.27 -7.82
C THR A 89 13.16 7.84 -6.38
N GLY A 90 14.43 7.79 -5.94
CA GLY A 90 14.78 7.52 -4.54
C GLY A 90 14.27 8.60 -3.59
N VAL A 91 14.38 9.87 -3.97
CA VAL A 91 13.84 10.99 -3.19
C VAL A 91 12.31 10.93 -3.12
N GLU A 92 11.64 10.65 -4.25
CA GLU A 92 10.17 10.48 -4.27
C GLU A 92 9.71 9.36 -3.33
N LEU A 93 10.39 8.20 -3.37
CA LEU A 93 10.11 7.08 -2.46
C LEU A 93 10.25 7.48 -0.99
N LEU A 94 11.35 8.17 -0.63
CA LEU A 94 11.63 8.60 0.73
C LEU A 94 10.54 9.58 1.24
N VAL A 95 10.16 10.55 0.40
CA VAL A 95 9.09 11.51 0.72
C VAL A 95 7.76 10.79 0.93
N ILE A 96 7.41 9.83 0.07
CA ILE A 96 6.17 9.05 0.20
C ILE A 96 6.17 8.23 1.50
N THR A 97 7.26 7.53 1.82
CA THR A 97 7.35 6.74 3.06
C THR A 97 7.17 7.61 4.30
N ALA A 98 7.76 8.82 4.32
CA ALA A 98 7.57 9.77 5.41
C ALA A 98 6.11 10.24 5.53
N PHE A 99 5.45 10.55 4.42
CA PHE A 99 4.04 10.95 4.40
C PHE A 99 3.11 9.83 4.86
N VAL A 100 3.33 8.59 4.40
CA VAL A 100 2.53 7.43 4.82
C VAL A 100 2.71 7.17 6.31
N TYR A 101 3.95 7.22 6.81
CA TYR A 101 4.21 7.06 8.24
C TYR A 101 3.49 8.12 9.08
N ALA A 102 3.60 9.39 8.69
CA ALA A 102 2.90 10.48 9.35
C ALA A 102 1.37 10.31 9.26
N GLY A 103 0.85 9.95 8.09
CA GLY A 103 -0.57 9.72 7.84
C GLY A 103 -1.15 8.60 8.70
N ILE A 104 -0.46 7.46 8.80
CA ILE A 104 -0.89 6.33 9.65
C ILE A 104 -0.97 6.75 11.13
N LYS A 105 -0.03 7.58 11.60
CA LYS A 105 -0.03 8.06 12.99
C LYS A 105 -1.08 9.13 13.24
N LEU A 106 -1.34 10.00 12.25
CA LEU A 106 -2.30 11.10 12.35
C LEU A 106 -3.75 10.67 12.14
N ALA A 107 -4.00 9.68 11.29
CA ALA A 107 -5.34 9.20 10.96
C ALA A 107 -6.21 8.84 12.18
N PRO A 108 -5.75 8.03 13.16
CA PRO A 108 -6.57 7.70 14.33
C PRO A 108 -6.81 8.92 15.24
N LEU A 109 -5.82 9.82 15.36
CA LEU A 109 -5.93 11.05 16.17
C LEU A 109 -6.98 12.00 15.60
N ILE A 110 -6.90 12.27 14.29
CA ILE A 110 -7.82 13.17 13.60
C ILE A 110 -9.23 12.56 13.56
N SER A 111 -9.33 11.25 13.27
CA SER A 111 -10.63 10.57 13.23
C SER A 111 -11.31 10.57 14.60
N GLY A 112 -10.55 10.33 15.68
CA GLY A 112 -11.06 10.41 17.05
C GLY A 112 -11.51 11.82 17.43
N LEU A 113 -10.77 12.86 17.03
CA LEU A 113 -11.13 14.25 17.28
C LEU A 113 -12.40 14.66 16.52
N LEU A 114 -12.50 14.26 15.24
CA LEU A 114 -13.65 14.55 14.38
C LEU A 114 -14.92 13.87 14.90
N LEU A 115 -14.84 12.59 15.28
CA LEU A 115 -15.97 11.83 15.85
C LEU A 115 -16.42 12.42 17.19
N LYS A 116 -15.48 12.86 18.02
CA LYS A 116 -15.75 13.55 19.28
C LYS A 116 -16.45 14.89 19.06
N TRP A 117 -16.04 15.66 18.04
CA TRP A 117 -16.67 16.93 17.67
C TRP A 117 -18.05 16.75 17.05
N LEU A 118 -18.26 15.68 16.28
CA LEU A 118 -19.54 15.33 15.66
C LEU A 118 -20.55 14.69 16.64
N GLY A 119 -20.21 14.59 17.94
CA GLY A 119 -21.11 14.07 18.98
C GLY A 119 -21.44 12.57 18.85
N ARG A 120 -20.78 11.83 17.97
CA ARG A 120 -20.89 10.36 17.88
C ARG A 120 -19.89 9.73 18.84
N THR A 121 -20.11 9.91 20.14
CA THR A 121 -19.62 8.98 21.16
C THR A 121 -20.49 7.72 21.08
N GLY A 122 -20.22 6.89 20.08
CA GLY A 122 -20.65 5.50 20.09
C GLY A 122 -19.68 4.71 20.96
N THR A 123 -20.21 4.19 22.06
CA THR A 123 -19.65 3.18 22.98
C THR A 123 -18.71 2.17 22.33
#